data_AF-A0A915HPR6-F1
#
_entry.id   AF-A0A915HPR6-F1
#
_cell.length_a   1.000
_cell.length_b   1.000
_cell.length_c   1.000
_cell.angle_alpha   90.00
_cell.angle_beta   90.00
_cell.angle_gamma   90.00
#
_symmetry.space_group_name_H-M   'P 1'
#
loop_
_entity.id
_entity.type
_entity.pdbx_description
1 polymer ?
#
loop_
_entity_poly.entity_id
_entity_poly.type
_entity_poly.pdbx_seq_one_letter_code
_entity_poly.pdbx_strand_id
1 'polypeptide(L)'
;MRIITLHTCALDVNRAEILQAVTTARQRAIQTQETSRQIISAATGPLTNEAKARFPRYSTIQRQLARNWMHVHMPYPNALTIVDINIPPALSITKGGAPFLLFDSGAADLD
;
A
#
# COMPACT_ATOMS: atom_id res chain seq x y z
N MET A 1 22.13 -28.19 -36.28
CA MET A 1 20.85 -28.53 -35.62
C MET A 1 20.86 -27.86 -34.24
N ARG A 2 20.18 -26.71 -34.09
CA ARG A 2 20.14 -25.96 -32.83
C ARG A 2 19.03 -26.54 -31.96
N ILE A 3 19.41 -27.19 -30.86
CA ILE A 3 18.47 -27.57 -29.81
C ILE A 3 18.14 -26.29 -29.05
N ILE A 4 16.96 -25.73 -29.31
CA ILE A 4 16.37 -24.67 -28.49
C ILE A 4 15.84 -25.39 -27.25
N THR A 5 16.61 -25.40 -26.17
CA THR A 5 16.12 -25.76 -24.85
C THR A 5 15.04 -24.74 -24.46
N LEU A 6 13.78 -25.11 -24.68
CA LEU A 6 12.64 -24.42 -24.07
C LEU A 6 12.79 -24.58 -22.56
N HIS A 7 13.24 -23.53 -21.88
CA HIS A 7 13.16 -23.41 -20.42
C HIS A 7 11.68 -23.26 -20.01
N THR A 8 10.97 -24.38 -19.99
CA THR A 8 9.57 -24.46 -19.62
C THR A 8 9.39 -24.38 -18.10
N CYS A 9 8.69 -23.34 -17.65
CA CYS A 9 7.85 -23.29 -16.43
C CYS A 9 8.36 -23.93 -15.12
N ALA A 10 9.61 -23.72 -14.72
CA ALA A 10 10.01 -23.89 -13.30
C ALA A 10 9.79 -22.61 -12.46
N LEU A 11 9.34 -21.54 -13.11
CA LEU A 11 8.67 -20.37 -12.52
C LEU A 11 7.19 -20.79 -12.39
N ASP A 12 6.58 -20.99 -11.23
CA ASP A 12 6.28 -19.95 -10.27
C ASP A 12 5.65 -20.54 -8.98
N VAL A 13 5.85 -21.82 -8.65
CA VAL A 13 5.23 -22.45 -7.46
C VAL A 13 5.59 -21.68 -6.19
N ASN A 14 6.87 -21.39 -6.00
CA ASN A 14 7.37 -20.56 -4.91
C ASN A 14 6.77 -19.14 -4.93
N ARG A 15 6.48 -18.58 -6.12
CA ARG A 15 5.87 -17.25 -6.24
C ARG A 15 4.39 -17.29 -5.85
N ALA A 16 3.65 -18.31 -6.27
CA ALA A 16 2.26 -18.52 -5.89
C ALA A 16 2.12 -18.68 -4.37
N GLU A 17 2.98 -19.50 -3.75
CA GLU A 17 3.02 -19.67 -2.30
C GLU A 17 3.29 -18.34 -1.56
N ILE A 18 4.29 -17.58 -2.01
CA ILE A 18 4.63 -16.28 -1.42
C ILE A 18 3.47 -15.29 -1.57
N LEU A 19 2.86 -15.22 -2.75
CA LEU A 19 1.71 -14.33 -3.00
C LEU A 19 0.52 -14.71 -2.12
N GLN A 20 0.25 -16.01 -1.96
CA GLN A 20 -0.80 -16.49 -1.07
C GLN A 20 -0.50 -16.12 0.38
N ALA A 21 0.74 -16.32 0.87
CA ALA A 21 1.15 -15.95 2.22
C ALA A 21 1.08 -14.44 2.48
N VAL A 22 1.43 -13.60 1.51
CA VAL A 22 1.29 -12.14 1.63
C VAL A 22 -0.19 -11.74 1.65
N THR A 23 -1.02 -12.37 0.83
CA THR A 23 -2.45 -12.08 0.75
C THR A 23 -3.15 -12.47 2.05
N THR A 24 -2.87 -13.65 2.59
CA THR A 24 -3.41 -14.09 3.89
C THR A 24 -2.93 -13.21 5.03
N ALA A 25 -1.66 -12.79 5.05
CA ALA A 25 -1.15 -11.83 6.03
C ALA A 25 -1.92 -10.50 5.98
N ARG A 26 -2.23 -9.99 4.78
CA ARG A 26 -3.02 -8.76 4.62
C ARG A 26 -4.46 -8.93 5.10
N GLN A 27 -5.12 -10.02 4.72
CA GLN A 27 -6.49 -10.30 5.15
C GLN A 27 -6.57 -10.41 6.68
N ARG A 28 -5.64 -11.15 7.28
CA ARG A 28 -5.54 -11.32 8.73
C ARG A 28 -5.30 -10.00 9.45
N ALA A 29 -4.48 -9.12 8.90
CA ALA A 29 -4.28 -7.78 9.45
C ALA A 29 -5.54 -6.91 9.44
N ILE A 30 -6.45 -7.11 8.48
CA ILE A 30 -7.73 -6.37 8.45
C ILE A 30 -8.73 -6.97 9.44
N GLN A 31 -8.75 -8.30 9.58
CA GLN A 31 -9.76 -9.03 10.34
C GLN A 31 -9.43 -9.20 11.83
N THR A 32 -8.16 -9.07 12.22
CA THR A 32 -7.69 -9.37 13.57
C THR A 32 -6.88 -8.22 14.16
N GLN A 33 -6.81 -8.15 15.49
CA GLN A 33 -5.98 -7.18 16.24
C GLN A 33 -4.59 -7.74 16.60
N GLU A 34 -4.10 -8.71 15.84
CA GLU A 34 -2.80 -9.33 16.09
C GLU A 34 -1.63 -8.38 15.77
N THR A 35 -0.51 -8.58 16.46
CA THR A 35 0.72 -7.80 16.18
C THR A 35 1.33 -8.21 14.83
N SER A 36 2.07 -7.30 14.18
CA SER A 36 2.74 -7.59 12.90
C SER A 36 3.64 -8.82 12.98
N ARG A 37 4.28 -9.05 14.14
CA ARG A 37 5.15 -10.21 14.36
C ARG A 37 4.37 -11.53 14.30
N GLN A 38 3.20 -11.59 14.93
CA GLN A 38 2.33 -12.77 14.93
C GLN A 38 1.78 -13.06 13.53
N ILE A 39 1.35 -12.01 12.81
CA ILE A 39 0.82 -12.15 11.45
C ILE A 39 1.91 -12.65 10.49
N ILE A 40 3.12 -12.07 10.57
CA ILE A 40 4.23 -12.46 9.70
C ILE A 40 4.76 -13.84 10.06
N SER A 41 4.86 -14.21 11.34
CA SER A 41 5.28 -15.56 11.74
C SER A 41 4.27 -16.61 11.29
N ALA A 42 2.97 -16.35 11.41
CA ALA A 42 1.92 -17.24 10.94
C ALA A 42 1.96 -17.41 9.41
N ALA A 43 2.23 -16.34 8.66
CA ALA A 43 2.32 -16.38 7.19
C ALA A 43 3.59 -17.07 6.68
N THR A 44 4.70 -16.97 7.42
CA THR A 44 5.99 -17.58 7.04
C THR A 44 6.16 -19.02 7.51
N GLY A 45 5.48 -19.43 8.59
CA GLY A 45 5.51 -20.78 9.12
C GLY A 45 5.34 -21.88 8.08
N PRO A 46 4.25 -21.88 7.28
CA PRO A 46 3.94 -22.93 6.31
C PRO A 46 4.74 -22.86 5.00
N LEU A 47 5.56 -21.83 4.79
CA LEU A 47 6.36 -21.70 3.56
C LEU A 47 7.48 -22.74 3.50
N THR A 48 7.74 -23.27 2.31
CA THR A 48 8.92 -24.08 2.01
C THR A 48 10.21 -23.29 2.25
N ASN A 49 11.33 -23.96 2.50
CA ASN A 49 12.62 -23.29 2.73
C ASN A 49 13.05 -22.44 1.52
N GLU A 50 12.75 -22.91 0.31
CA GLU A 50 13.02 -22.18 -0.93
C GLU A 50 12.14 -20.93 -1.07
N ALA A 51 10.85 -21.03 -0.73
CA ALA A 51 9.95 -19.89 -0.70
C ALA A 51 10.33 -18.88 0.40
N LYS A 52 10.76 -19.34 1.58
CA LYS A 52 11.26 -18.48 2.67
C LYS A 52 12.45 -17.64 2.25
N ALA A 53 13.39 -18.21 1.50
CA ALA A 53 14.55 -17.47 0.97
C ALA A 53 14.16 -16.34 0.02
N ARG A 54 13.03 -16.49 -0.68
CA ARG A 54 12.48 -15.50 -1.63
C ARG A 54 11.39 -14.62 -1.02
N PHE A 55 11.00 -14.88 0.23
CA PHE A 55 9.95 -14.13 0.90
C PHE A 55 10.41 -12.70 1.16
N PRO A 56 9.52 -11.69 1.04
CA PRO A 56 9.89 -10.30 1.29
C PRO A 56 10.44 -10.11 2.71
N ARG A 57 11.40 -9.19 2.86
CA ARG A 57 11.98 -8.86 4.16
C ARG A 57 10.88 -8.47 5.16
N TYR A 58 11.07 -8.88 6.41
CA TYR A 58 10.15 -8.59 7.51
C TYR A 58 9.73 -7.11 7.57
N SER A 59 10.70 -6.19 7.47
CA SER A 59 10.45 -4.75 7.49
C SER A 59 9.53 -4.26 6.37
N THR A 60 9.59 -4.89 5.19
CA THR A 60 8.76 -4.54 4.04
C THR A 60 7.31 -4.91 4.30
N ILE A 61 7.07 -6.10 4.84
CA ILE A 61 5.71 -6.56 5.17
C ILE A 61 5.16 -5.77 6.35
N GLN A 62 5.97 -5.51 7.37
CA GLN A 62 5.56 -4.67 8.50
C GLN A 62 5.05 -3.29 8.05
N ARG A 63 5.80 -2.59 7.17
CA ARG A 63 5.33 -1.31 6.60
C ARG A 63 4.05 -1.45 5.78
N GLN A 64 3.88 -2.58 5.09
CA GLN A 64 2.66 -2.84 4.34
C GLN A 64 1.46 -3.07 5.26
N LEU A 65 1.62 -3.82 6.35
CA LEU A 65 0.59 -4.01 7.37
C LEU A 65 0.21 -2.68 8.04
N ALA A 66 1.21 -1.87 8.41
CA ALA A 66 0.98 -0.55 9.00
C ALA A 66 0.15 0.37 8.07
N ARG A 67 0.47 0.39 6.77
CA ARG A 67 -0.31 1.13 5.77
C ARG A 67 -1.75 0.63 5.67
N ASN A 68 -1.95 -0.70 5.64
CA ASN A 68 -3.28 -1.27 5.59
C ASN A 68 -4.10 -0.91 6.83
N TRP A 69 -3.51 -0.98 8.03
CA TRP A 69 -4.19 -0.55 9.25
C TRP A 69 -4.54 0.94 9.21
N MET A 70 -3.63 1.78 8.74
CA MET A 70 -3.90 3.21 8.59
C MET A 70 -5.06 3.47 7.62
N HIS A 71 -5.17 2.71 6.53
CA HIS A 71 -6.30 2.82 5.61
C HIS A 71 -7.62 2.32 6.21
N VAL A 72 -7.61 1.21 6.94
CA VAL A 72 -8.82 0.66 7.58
C VAL A 72 -9.32 1.58 8.71
N HIS A 73 -8.41 2.19 9.46
CA HIS A 73 -8.73 3.07 10.57
C HIS A 73 -8.62 4.55 10.18
N MET A 74 -8.63 4.86 8.88
CA MET A 74 -8.58 6.24 8.43
C MET A 74 -9.90 6.91 8.83
N PRO A 75 -9.88 7.99 9.63
CA PRO A 75 -11.11 8.63 10.07
C PRO A 75 -11.81 9.40 8.93
N TYR A 76 -11.11 9.62 7.82
CA TYR A 76 -11.60 10.38 6.68
C TYR A 76 -11.89 9.46 5.49
N PRO A 77 -13.02 9.65 4.79
CA PRO A 77 -13.30 8.93 3.57
C PRO A 77 -12.28 9.29 2.49
N ASN A 78 -11.96 8.33 1.62
CA ASN A 78 -11.17 8.61 0.42
C ASN A 78 -12.00 9.55 -0.48
N ALA A 79 -11.49 10.76 -0.72
CA ALA A 79 -12.07 11.66 -1.71
C ALA A 79 -12.00 11.01 -3.09
N LEU A 80 -13.15 10.82 -3.74
CA LEU A 80 -13.23 10.25 -5.10
C LEU A 80 -13.18 11.35 -6.15
N THR A 81 -13.66 12.53 -5.78
CA THR A 81 -13.71 13.72 -6.62
C THR A 81 -13.12 14.91 -5.88
N ILE A 82 -12.73 15.95 -6.62
CA ILE A 82 -12.19 17.20 -6.05
C ILE A 82 -13.20 17.84 -5.09
N VAL A 83 -14.50 17.67 -5.34
CA VAL A 83 -15.60 18.21 -4.53
C VAL A 83 -15.66 17.56 -3.14
N ASP A 84 -15.16 16.33 -3.00
CA ASP A 84 -15.17 15.61 -1.73
C ASP A 84 -14.04 16.09 -0.78
N ILE A 85 -13.12 16.92 -1.28
CA ILE A 85 -12.00 17.45 -0.50
C ILE A 85 -12.51 18.63 0.34
N ASN A 86 -12.78 18.37 1.63
CA ASN A 86 -13.08 19.43 2.57
C ASN A 86 -11.79 20.14 3.00
N ILE A 87 -11.53 21.33 2.44
CA ILE A 87 -10.43 22.20 2.85
C ILE A 87 -10.93 23.11 3.96
N PRO A 88 -10.32 23.09 5.17
CA PRO A 88 -10.70 24.01 6.24
C PRO A 88 -10.63 25.47 5.77
N PRO A 89 -11.60 26.33 6.13
CA PRO A 89 -11.63 27.73 5.69
C PRO A 89 -10.36 28.51 6.01
N ALA A 90 -9.66 28.17 7.09
CA ALA A 90 -8.38 28.79 7.45
C ALA A 90 -7.25 28.51 6.44
N LEU A 91 -7.36 27.42 5.67
CA LEU A 91 -6.41 27.00 4.64
C LEU A 91 -6.90 27.30 3.22
N SER A 92 -8.13 27.82 3.08
CA SER A 92 -8.70 28.18 1.79
C SER A 92 -8.36 29.62 1.39
N ILE A 93 -7.54 30.35 2.16
CA ILE A 93 -7.31 31.79 1.99
C ILE A 93 -5.79 32.07 1.88
N THR A 94 -5.38 32.93 0.94
CA THR A 94 -4.01 33.42 0.81
C THR A 94 -3.67 34.44 1.92
N LYS A 95 -2.38 34.80 2.07
CA LYS A 95 -1.96 35.84 3.03
C LYS A 95 -2.63 37.21 2.79
N GLY A 96 -3.15 37.45 1.57
CA GLY A 96 -3.90 38.65 1.20
C GLY A 96 -5.43 38.55 1.36
N GLY A 97 -5.96 37.43 1.87
CA GLY A 97 -7.40 37.28 2.08
C GLY A 97 -8.19 36.68 0.91
N ALA A 98 -7.53 36.26 -0.17
CA ALA A 98 -8.19 35.71 -1.37
C ALA A 98 -8.37 34.18 -1.32
N PRO A 99 -9.45 33.60 -1.89
CA PRO A 99 -9.64 32.16 -1.92
C PRO A 99 -8.58 31.45 -2.79
N PHE A 100 -7.93 30.42 -2.24
CA PHE A 100 -6.81 29.70 -2.85
C PHE A 100 -7.20 28.67 -3.94
N LEU A 101 -8.50 28.51 -4.26
CA LEU A 101 -8.96 27.40 -5.09
C LEU A 101 -8.65 27.56 -6.59
N LEU A 102 -7.59 26.85 -7.00
CA LEU A 102 -7.51 26.03 -8.22
C LEU A 102 -7.42 26.68 -9.61
N PHE A 103 -7.12 27.97 -9.73
CA PHE A 103 -6.48 28.49 -10.95
C PHE A 103 -5.43 29.54 -10.58
N ASP A 104 -4.17 29.09 -10.53
CA ASP A 104 -3.03 29.95 -10.82
C ASP A 104 -3.13 30.37 -12.29
N SER A 105 -4.03 31.32 -12.58
CA SER A 105 -3.84 32.25 -13.67
C SER A 105 -3.50 33.56 -12.98
N GLY A 106 -2.23 33.71 -12.60
CA GLY A 106 -1.65 34.77 -11.80
C GLY A 106 -1.87 36.18 -12.35
N ALA A 107 -3.10 36.67 -12.25
CA ALA A 107 -3.50 38.03 -12.59
C ALA A 107 -3.72 38.91 -11.35
N ALA A 108 -3.80 38.31 -10.15
CA ALA A 108 -4.17 39.01 -8.92
C ALA A 108 -3.01 39.28 -7.94
N ASP A 109 -1.78 38.81 -8.24
CA ASP A 109 -0.58 39.06 -7.41
C ASP A 109 0.19 40.31 -7.88
N LEU A 110 -0.54 41.36 -8.29
CA LEU A 110 0.03 42.68 -8.61
C LEU A 110 -0.61 43.72 -7.67
N ASP A 111 -0.10 43.79 -6.45
CA ASP A 111 -0.14 45.00 -5.60
C ASP A 111 1.06 44.99 -4.63
#